data_AF-A0A2V4BB24-F1
#
_entry.id   AF-A0A2V4BB24-F1
#
_cell.length_a   1.000
_cell.length_b   1.000
_cell.length_c   1.000
_cell.angle_alpha   90.00
_cell.angle_beta   90.00
_cell.angle_gamma   90.00
#
_symmetry.space_group_name_H-M   'P 1'
#
loop_
_entity.id
_entity.type
_entity.pdbx_description
1 polymer ?
#
loop_
_entity_poly.entity_id
_entity_poly.type
_entity_poly.pdbx_seq_one_letter_code
_entity_poly.pdbx_strand_id
1 'polypeptide(L)'
;MQANRPGRVRRATCATAAAFAVSAAVLAPAAGAQETGGASSSAPSAPASGPDLQVKATVPGGPYVVGEQVRLTVTITNAGDAAATDVRGDVQHDGQLGSYFFVPESEWEELGPHGPGGTIEAGQTRTVHLNGRLGDWDGGEPVITVSVQTPGETNPADNTAADLPLPTVAPGTTDTVGGVVYGDANGNRALDPGEELSGVTMSLSADRSLRTTTGDDGRFTFTSVPAGIYSLSTTGTVPGGWDVPGRWNLRVDGSGEHTGLALRGTRPASENLTASITFAKATYQPGDTARLTITLTNTGPHDVSGIKAFCNRSGEGPHLRGWDDTEHWGQLAPTGTGVTVAAGDTATFDVTGTVPAWAGDHGLVYVECDFGENGANPDGNTWAQAAATLPGATADTWGSVYHDRDGDHTADDGETVTGVTLTLVNVYTGEDVASAVARAGDGRADFTGVPAGRYRVDVSGPWRPAEASTVIPVVAGTDRYQGWSLRVVPAPEQPGPGGDGDENPGPAQGGGGSDAAGKGGSTGQATEDLASTGVDAVTLTVSAVLALLAGSAALLLARRRRATS
;
A
#
# COMPACT_ATOMS: atom_id res chain seq x y z
N MET A 1 66.13 -6.35 34.89
CA MET A 1 66.89 -7.37 34.13
C MET A 1 66.54 -7.20 32.66
N GLN A 2 67.35 -6.37 31.98
CA GLN A 2 68.07 -6.66 30.71
C GLN A 2 67.13 -6.83 29.50
N ALA A 3 66.83 -5.75 28.78
CA ALA A 3 67.61 -5.12 27.69
C ALA A 3 67.37 -5.86 26.35
N ASN A 4 66.80 -5.24 25.31
CA ASN A 4 67.51 -4.28 24.45
C ASN A 4 66.54 -3.42 23.60
N ARG A 5 66.71 -2.09 23.63
CA ARG A 5 66.57 -1.14 22.50
C ARG A 5 68.02 -0.74 22.08
N PRO A 6 68.35 0.17 21.12
CA PRO A 6 67.57 0.93 20.12
C PRO A 6 68.24 0.99 18.70
N GLY A 7 67.63 1.72 17.76
CA GLY A 7 68.32 2.19 16.53
C GLY A 7 67.55 3.29 15.79
N ARG A 8 67.85 4.56 16.10
CA ARG A 8 67.45 5.79 15.38
C ARG A 8 68.58 6.20 14.40
N VAL A 9 68.31 7.21 13.54
CA VAL A 9 69.22 8.10 12.74
C VAL A 9 68.96 7.92 11.22
N ARG A 10 68.72 8.91 10.33
CA ARG A 10 68.77 10.40 10.31
C ARG A 10 67.93 10.95 9.12
N ARG A 11 67.62 12.26 9.19
CA ARG A 11 67.02 13.13 8.17
C ARG A 11 67.85 13.28 6.88
N ALA A 12 67.19 13.54 5.74
CA ALA A 12 67.64 14.48 4.70
C ALA A 12 66.44 14.96 3.83
N THR A 13 66.58 16.18 3.33
CA THR A 13 65.56 17.09 2.76
C THR A 13 65.72 17.19 1.22
N CYS A 14 64.70 17.77 0.54
CA CYS A 14 64.73 18.32 -0.85
C CYS A 14 64.77 17.28 -2.00
N ALA A 15 64.18 17.46 -3.20
CA ALA A 15 63.60 18.61 -3.89
C ALA A 15 62.58 18.15 -4.96
N THR A 16 61.75 19.11 -5.37
CA THR A 16 60.92 19.22 -6.58
C THR A 16 61.63 18.81 -7.88
N ALA A 17 60.90 18.19 -8.82
CA ALA A 17 61.24 18.24 -10.24
C ALA A 17 59.98 18.07 -11.11
N ALA A 18 59.62 19.15 -11.80
CA ALA A 18 58.71 19.17 -12.93
C ALA A 18 59.43 18.65 -14.18
N ALA A 19 58.76 17.87 -15.02
CA ALA A 19 59.28 17.42 -16.31
C ALA A 19 58.60 18.20 -17.45
N PHE A 20 59.34 19.13 -18.04
CA PHE A 20 59.13 19.67 -19.38
C PHE A 20 59.79 18.72 -20.39
N ALA A 21 59.09 18.36 -21.47
CA ALA A 21 59.70 17.74 -22.64
C ALA A 21 59.55 18.68 -23.85
N VAL A 22 60.70 18.93 -24.48
CA VAL A 22 60.99 19.95 -25.48
C VAL A 22 60.69 19.43 -26.89
N SER A 23 60.05 20.27 -27.72
CA SER A 23 59.92 20.07 -29.16
C SER A 23 61.27 20.28 -29.87
N ALA A 24 61.65 19.34 -30.73
CA ALA A 24 62.76 19.52 -31.66
C ALA A 24 62.23 19.55 -33.10
N ALA A 25 62.43 20.68 -33.77
CA ALA A 25 62.22 20.85 -35.20
C ALA A 25 63.51 20.49 -35.97
N VAL A 26 63.38 19.76 -37.07
CA VAL A 26 64.45 19.59 -38.07
C VAL A 26 63.91 20.01 -39.43
N LEU A 27 64.60 20.95 -40.05
CA LEU A 27 64.40 21.50 -41.40
C LEU A 27 65.28 20.76 -42.42
N ALA A 28 64.74 20.51 -43.62
CA ALA A 28 65.39 20.64 -44.96
C ALA A 28 64.55 19.93 -46.06
N PRO A 29 64.77 20.19 -47.37
CA PRO A 29 64.83 21.48 -48.06
C PRO A 29 63.88 21.52 -49.29
N ALA A 30 63.70 22.72 -49.86
CA ALA A 30 62.91 22.99 -51.07
C ALA A 30 63.76 22.93 -52.36
N ALA A 31 63.22 22.33 -53.44
CA ALA A 31 63.36 22.78 -54.84
C ALA A 31 62.64 21.82 -55.81
N GLY A 32 61.78 22.36 -56.70
CA GLY A 32 61.48 21.72 -57.99
C GLY A 32 60.08 21.87 -58.59
N ALA A 33 59.87 22.96 -59.35
CA ALA A 33 59.09 23.04 -60.60
C ALA A 33 57.54 22.85 -60.62
N GLN A 34 56.85 23.99 -60.59
CA GLN A 34 56.01 24.58 -61.66
C GLN A 34 55.06 23.70 -62.51
N GLU A 35 53.77 23.89 -62.20
CA GLU A 35 52.55 24.03 -63.05
C GLU A 35 52.25 23.04 -64.19
N THR A 36 51.15 22.29 -64.01
CA THR A 36 50.04 22.30 -64.99
C THR A 36 48.71 22.35 -64.25
N GLY A 37 47.92 23.37 -64.58
CA GLY A 37 46.72 23.78 -63.88
C GLY A 37 45.55 22.79 -63.91
N GLY A 38 44.70 22.99 -62.91
CA GLY A 38 43.42 22.32 -62.72
C GLY A 38 42.83 22.74 -61.38
N ALA A 39 42.63 24.04 -61.17
CA ALA A 39 41.90 24.55 -60.03
C ALA A 39 40.46 24.04 -60.10
N SER A 40 40.13 23.01 -59.33
CA SER A 40 38.80 22.86 -58.75
C SER A 40 38.94 23.21 -57.27
N SER A 41 38.77 24.50 -57.00
CA SER A 41 38.40 24.97 -55.67
C SER A 41 37.08 24.31 -55.31
N SER A 42 37.13 23.19 -54.59
CA SER A 42 36.01 22.78 -53.76
C SER A 42 35.85 23.86 -52.70
N ALA A 43 34.87 24.76 -52.91
CA ALA A 43 34.38 25.60 -51.83
C ALA A 43 34.09 24.69 -50.61
N PRO A 44 34.35 25.12 -49.36
CA PRO A 44 33.82 24.40 -48.22
C PRO A 44 32.31 24.28 -48.44
N SER A 45 31.81 23.04 -48.42
CA SER A 45 30.37 22.76 -48.40
C SER A 45 29.73 23.74 -47.41
N ALA A 46 28.74 24.51 -47.85
CA ALA A 46 27.90 25.22 -46.90
C ALA A 46 27.41 24.19 -45.85
N PRO A 47 27.42 24.53 -44.55
CA PRO A 47 26.83 23.62 -43.55
C PRO A 47 25.40 23.31 -44.00
N ALA A 48 25.04 22.04 -44.01
CA ALA A 48 23.69 21.63 -44.31
C ALA A 48 22.76 22.33 -43.31
N SER A 49 21.78 23.08 -43.82
CA SER A 49 20.80 23.78 -42.98
C SER A 49 19.64 22.83 -42.67
N GLY A 50 19.25 22.76 -41.41
CA GLY A 50 18.31 21.79 -40.86
C GLY A 50 18.66 21.37 -39.44
N PRO A 51 17.83 20.49 -38.83
CA PRO A 51 18.16 19.85 -37.56
C PRO A 51 19.39 18.93 -37.69
N ASP A 52 20.15 18.80 -36.61
CA ASP A 52 21.34 17.93 -36.48
C ASP A 52 21.35 17.26 -35.09
N LEU A 53 20.80 16.06 -34.97
CA LEU A 53 20.65 15.37 -33.67
C LEU A 53 21.87 14.52 -33.30
N GLN A 54 22.58 14.92 -32.26
CA GLN A 54 23.70 14.17 -31.68
C GLN A 54 23.27 13.40 -30.43
N VAL A 55 23.55 12.10 -30.40
CA VAL A 55 23.19 11.22 -29.28
C VAL A 55 24.42 10.78 -28.51
N LYS A 56 24.32 10.85 -27.18
CA LYS A 56 25.21 10.17 -26.25
C LYS A 56 24.39 9.35 -25.29
N ALA A 57 24.79 8.10 -25.05
CA ALA A 57 24.15 7.26 -24.06
C ALA A 57 25.20 6.66 -23.13
N THR A 58 24.85 6.55 -21.85
CA THR A 58 25.71 5.97 -20.82
C THR A 58 24.94 4.91 -20.04
N VAL A 59 25.58 3.77 -19.86
CA VAL A 59 25.13 2.69 -18.98
C VAL A 59 25.86 2.86 -17.64
N PRO A 60 25.17 2.70 -16.49
CA PRO A 60 25.85 2.59 -15.19
C PRO A 60 26.80 1.40 -15.14
N GLY A 61 27.71 1.37 -14.17
CA GLY A 61 28.62 0.23 -13.99
C GLY A 61 27.87 -1.08 -13.70
N GLY A 62 28.35 -2.19 -14.28
CA GLY A 62 27.88 -3.56 -14.01
C GLY A 62 28.81 -4.33 -13.04
N PRO A 63 28.70 -5.67 -12.96
CA PRO A 63 27.91 -6.56 -13.82
C PRO A 63 26.45 -6.73 -13.39
N TYR A 64 25.53 -6.81 -14.36
CA TYR A 64 24.09 -7.01 -14.17
C TYR A 64 23.67 -8.49 -14.16
N VAL A 65 22.60 -8.83 -13.45
CA VAL A 65 22.00 -10.18 -13.47
C VAL A 65 20.73 -10.22 -14.32
N VAL A 66 20.35 -11.41 -14.76
CA VAL A 66 19.10 -11.61 -15.53
C VAL A 66 17.90 -11.09 -14.72
N GLY A 67 17.03 -10.36 -15.41
CA GLY A 67 15.82 -9.78 -14.84
C GLY A 67 16.03 -8.48 -14.07
N GLU A 68 17.28 -8.01 -13.88
CA GLU A 68 17.60 -6.72 -13.26
C GLU A 68 17.16 -5.54 -14.16
N GLN A 69 16.70 -4.47 -13.53
CA GLN A 69 16.41 -3.21 -14.21
C GLN A 69 17.69 -2.37 -14.33
N VAL A 70 17.99 -1.90 -15.53
CA VAL A 70 19.15 -1.06 -15.84
C VAL A 70 18.67 0.30 -16.30
N ARG A 71 19.10 1.36 -15.61
CA ARG A 71 18.75 2.75 -15.95
C ARG A 71 19.80 3.35 -16.88
N LEU A 72 19.46 3.52 -18.14
CA LEU A 72 20.28 4.23 -19.12
C LEU A 72 20.09 5.74 -18.96
N THR A 73 21.14 6.52 -19.22
CA THR A 73 21.04 7.97 -19.42
C THR A 73 21.33 8.28 -20.87
N VAL A 74 20.38 8.90 -21.56
CA VAL A 74 20.49 9.28 -22.97
C VAL A 74 20.40 10.81 -23.07
N THR A 75 21.40 11.42 -23.70
CA THR A 75 21.50 12.85 -23.95
C THR A 75 21.40 13.08 -25.46
N ILE A 76 20.41 13.88 -25.86
CA ILE A 76 20.12 14.22 -27.25
C ILE A 76 20.35 15.72 -27.41
N THR A 77 21.24 16.11 -28.31
CA THR A 77 21.56 17.53 -28.58
C THR A 77 21.22 17.85 -30.02
N ASN A 78 20.43 18.88 -30.27
CA ASN A 78 20.26 19.41 -31.62
C ASN A 78 21.35 20.47 -31.89
N ALA A 79 22.40 20.08 -32.61
CA ALA A 79 23.50 20.96 -33.01
C ALA A 79 23.19 21.79 -34.28
N GLY A 80 22.02 21.58 -34.87
CA GLY A 80 21.59 22.20 -36.12
C GLY A 80 21.10 23.63 -35.94
N ASP A 81 20.75 24.26 -37.06
CA ASP A 81 20.26 25.63 -37.11
C ASP A 81 18.71 25.72 -37.17
N ALA A 82 18.03 24.58 -37.21
CA ALA A 82 16.57 24.46 -37.19
C ALA A 82 16.07 23.53 -36.08
N ALA A 83 14.81 23.69 -35.66
CA ALA A 83 14.17 22.81 -34.70
C ALA A 83 14.02 21.38 -35.27
N ALA A 84 14.35 20.37 -34.46
CA ALA A 84 14.06 18.98 -34.77
C ALA A 84 12.66 18.66 -34.24
N THR A 85 11.73 18.32 -35.14
CA THR A 85 10.32 18.02 -34.81
C THR A 85 10.01 16.58 -35.17
N ASP A 86 9.07 15.94 -34.46
CA ASP A 86 8.80 14.50 -34.62
C ASP A 86 10.04 13.64 -34.28
N VAL A 87 10.76 14.06 -33.23
CA VAL A 87 11.90 13.33 -32.70
C VAL A 87 11.42 12.02 -32.08
N ARG A 88 12.00 10.91 -32.53
CA ARG A 88 11.70 9.55 -32.06
C ARG A 88 12.98 8.85 -31.66
N GLY A 89 12.98 8.19 -30.51
CA GLY A 89 14.08 7.40 -29.98
C GLY A 89 13.77 5.91 -29.99
N ASP A 90 14.81 5.10 -30.12
CA ASP A 90 14.74 3.64 -30.05
C ASP A 90 15.98 3.07 -29.37
N VAL A 91 15.81 1.95 -28.66
CA VAL A 91 16.92 1.16 -28.13
C VAL A 91 16.88 -0.20 -28.81
N GLN A 92 17.85 -0.40 -29.69
CA GLN A 92 18.00 -1.63 -30.44
C GLN A 92 18.97 -2.55 -29.71
N HIS A 93 18.59 -3.82 -29.60
CA HIS A 93 19.51 -4.89 -29.26
C HIS A 93 20.13 -5.39 -30.57
N ASP A 94 21.43 -5.62 -30.58
CA ASP A 94 22.02 -6.37 -31.68
C ASP A 94 21.79 -7.86 -31.41
N GLY A 95 20.76 -8.46 -32.03
CA GLY A 95 20.45 -9.88 -31.89
C GLY A 95 21.53 -10.84 -32.42
N GLN A 96 22.61 -10.32 -33.03
CA GLN A 96 23.82 -11.09 -33.36
C GLN A 96 24.85 -11.05 -32.21
N LEU A 97 24.75 -10.09 -31.28
CA LEU A 97 25.70 -9.83 -30.20
C LEU A 97 25.02 -9.88 -28.82
N GLY A 98 24.85 -11.10 -28.33
CA GLY A 98 24.57 -11.37 -26.92
C GLY A 98 23.13 -11.13 -26.48
N SER A 99 22.96 -11.16 -25.15
CA SER A 99 21.66 -11.39 -24.51
C SER A 99 20.68 -10.25 -24.73
N TYR A 100 19.40 -10.60 -24.90
CA TYR A 100 18.34 -9.65 -25.16
C TYR A 100 18.20 -8.60 -24.04
N PHE A 101 18.16 -7.31 -24.41
CA PHE A 101 17.85 -6.21 -23.51
C PHE A 101 16.64 -5.44 -24.04
N PHE A 102 15.66 -5.23 -23.17
CA PHE A 102 14.39 -4.61 -23.54
C PHE A 102 14.19 -3.29 -22.80
N VAL A 103 13.85 -2.24 -23.53
CA VAL A 103 13.37 -0.97 -22.97
C VAL A 103 11.91 -0.80 -23.38
N PRO A 104 10.96 -0.72 -22.44
CA PRO A 104 9.58 -0.41 -22.77
C PRO A 104 9.47 0.94 -23.50
N GLU A 105 8.66 1.02 -24.56
CA GLU A 105 8.49 2.26 -25.33
C GLU A 105 7.99 3.44 -24.48
N SER A 106 7.24 3.16 -23.41
CA SER A 106 6.74 4.17 -22.47
C SER A 106 7.85 4.94 -21.75
N GLU A 107 9.05 4.35 -21.61
CA GLU A 107 10.20 5.01 -20.98
C GLU A 107 10.71 6.21 -21.79
N TRP A 108 10.41 6.26 -23.09
CA TRP A 108 10.74 7.37 -23.97
C TRP A 108 9.74 8.53 -23.91
N GLU A 109 8.62 8.36 -23.18
CA GLU A 109 7.52 9.33 -23.13
C GLU A 109 7.04 9.70 -24.54
N GLU A 110 6.99 11.00 -24.87
CA GLU A 110 6.60 11.49 -26.20
C GLU A 110 7.57 11.11 -27.32
N LEU A 111 8.83 10.78 -26.98
CA LEU A 111 9.86 10.40 -27.94
C LEU A 111 9.80 8.91 -28.32
N GLY A 112 8.83 8.15 -27.82
CA GLY A 112 8.72 6.73 -28.16
C GLY A 112 8.62 6.49 -29.68
N PRO A 113 9.07 5.33 -30.17
CA PRO A 113 9.12 5.05 -31.61
C PRO A 113 7.72 5.12 -32.25
N HIS A 114 6.68 4.75 -31.50
CA HIS A 114 5.27 4.88 -31.90
C HIS A 114 4.53 6.03 -31.19
N GLY A 115 5.25 6.93 -30.52
CA GLY A 115 4.72 8.07 -29.80
C GLY A 115 4.23 9.22 -30.70
N PRO A 116 3.72 10.31 -30.11
CA PRO A 116 3.34 11.51 -30.84
C PRO A 116 4.53 12.24 -31.49
N GLY A 117 5.76 11.98 -31.04
CA GLY A 117 6.98 12.64 -31.50
C GLY A 117 7.23 13.93 -30.71
N GLY A 118 8.49 14.14 -30.29
CA GLY A 118 8.87 15.34 -29.53
C GLY A 118 9.52 16.44 -30.38
N THR A 119 9.80 17.58 -29.76
CA THR A 119 10.57 18.67 -30.38
C THR A 119 11.81 19.01 -29.56
N ILE A 120 12.94 19.20 -30.25
CA ILE A 120 14.19 19.71 -29.68
C ILE A 120 14.63 20.92 -30.49
N GLU A 121 14.53 22.11 -29.88
CA GLU A 121 14.90 23.37 -30.54
C GLU A 121 16.39 23.41 -30.93
N ALA A 122 16.73 24.24 -31.91
CA ALA A 122 18.11 24.45 -32.33
C ALA A 122 19.01 24.83 -31.13
N GLY A 123 20.13 24.14 -30.98
CA GLY A 123 21.09 24.31 -29.88
C GLY A 123 20.64 23.77 -28.52
N GLN A 124 19.46 23.15 -28.40
CA GLN A 124 19.00 22.57 -27.13
C GLN A 124 19.53 21.14 -26.92
N THR A 125 19.67 20.79 -25.64
CA THR A 125 19.97 19.43 -25.19
C THR A 125 18.86 18.93 -24.29
N ARG A 126 18.37 17.71 -24.56
CA ARG A 126 17.43 16.98 -23.72
C ARG A 126 18.09 15.73 -23.15
N THR A 127 17.85 15.45 -21.87
CA THR A 127 18.26 14.20 -21.23
C THR A 127 17.04 13.37 -20.87
N VAL A 128 17.09 12.08 -21.19
CA VAL A 128 16.06 11.09 -20.90
C VAL A 128 16.68 9.92 -20.14
N HIS A 129 15.95 9.38 -19.16
CA HIS A 129 16.35 8.23 -18.38
C HIS A 129 15.45 7.05 -18.72
N LEU A 130 16.06 5.97 -19.23
CA LEU A 130 15.31 4.82 -19.73
C LEU A 130 15.56 3.63 -18.82
N ASN A 131 14.51 3.03 -18.27
CA ASN A 131 14.65 1.81 -17.49
C ASN A 131 14.40 0.60 -18.39
N GLY A 132 15.47 -0.13 -18.72
CA GLY A 132 15.36 -1.41 -19.44
C GLY A 132 15.57 -2.61 -18.54
N ARG A 133 15.27 -3.81 -19.05
CA ARG A 133 15.44 -5.07 -18.33
C ARG A 133 16.25 -6.04 -19.17
N LEU A 134 17.20 -6.70 -18.51
CA LEU A 134 17.95 -7.79 -19.10
C LEU A 134 17.07 -9.05 -19.18
N GLY A 135 16.94 -9.60 -20.38
CA GLY A 135 16.24 -10.85 -20.66
C GLY A 135 17.10 -12.09 -20.37
N ASP A 136 16.62 -13.25 -20.84
CA ASP A 136 17.33 -14.52 -20.71
C ASP A 136 18.69 -14.49 -21.40
N TRP A 137 19.62 -15.30 -20.88
CA TRP A 137 20.93 -15.47 -21.48
C TRP A 137 20.86 -16.26 -22.79
N ASP A 138 21.42 -15.71 -23.89
CA ASP A 138 21.37 -16.34 -25.22
C ASP A 138 22.75 -16.63 -25.86
N GLY A 139 23.85 -16.27 -25.21
CA GLY A 139 25.20 -16.64 -25.70
C GLY A 139 26.27 -15.56 -25.64
N GLY A 140 25.94 -14.33 -25.24
CA GLY A 140 26.93 -13.26 -25.07
C GLY A 140 26.47 -12.13 -24.16
N GLU A 141 27.40 -11.25 -23.79
CA GLU A 141 27.06 -10.00 -23.10
C GLU A 141 26.21 -9.11 -24.03
N PRO A 142 25.10 -8.54 -23.55
CA PRO A 142 24.30 -7.64 -24.36
C PRO A 142 25.12 -6.45 -24.85
N VAL A 143 24.92 -6.12 -26.12
CA VAL A 143 25.37 -4.88 -26.71
C VAL A 143 24.16 -4.16 -27.26
N ILE A 144 23.97 -2.91 -26.83
CA ILE A 144 22.82 -2.10 -27.24
C ILE A 144 23.26 -0.90 -28.08
N THR A 145 22.35 -0.48 -28.94
CA THR A 145 22.47 0.73 -29.73
C THR A 145 21.29 1.64 -29.44
N VAL A 146 21.58 2.87 -29.01
CA VAL A 146 20.56 3.92 -28.83
C VAL A 146 20.58 4.81 -30.06
N SER A 147 19.43 4.98 -30.70
CA SER A 147 19.30 5.86 -31.87
C SER A 147 18.14 6.82 -31.70
N VAL A 148 18.25 7.99 -32.34
CA VAL A 148 17.15 8.94 -32.47
C VAL A 148 16.99 9.38 -33.92
N GLN A 149 15.79 9.72 -34.32
CA GLN A 149 15.48 10.10 -35.69
C GLN A 149 14.60 11.34 -35.69
N THR A 150 14.80 12.20 -36.68
CA THR A 150 13.95 13.34 -36.99
C THR A 150 13.88 13.49 -38.52
N PRO A 151 12.72 13.90 -39.08
CA PRO A 151 12.67 14.35 -40.46
C PRO A 151 13.61 15.53 -40.72
N GLY A 152 14.26 15.55 -41.87
CA GLY A 152 15.14 16.65 -42.29
C GLY A 152 16.52 16.66 -41.62
N GLU A 153 16.88 15.59 -40.90
CA GLU A 153 18.21 15.38 -40.31
C GLU A 153 19.33 15.60 -41.34
N THR A 154 20.33 16.40 -40.95
CA THR A 154 21.44 16.82 -41.81
C THR A 154 22.68 15.95 -41.66
N ASN A 155 22.85 15.26 -40.53
CA ASN A 155 23.97 14.37 -40.24
C ASN A 155 23.54 13.09 -39.50
N PRO A 156 22.88 12.12 -40.17
CA PRO A 156 22.35 10.92 -39.51
C PRO A 156 23.41 10.00 -38.86
N ALA A 157 24.71 10.27 -39.02
CA ALA A 157 25.80 9.44 -38.52
C ALA A 157 26.07 9.60 -37.01
N ASP A 158 25.69 10.72 -36.39
CA ASP A 158 25.86 10.97 -34.95
C ASP A 158 24.55 10.91 -34.14
N ASN A 159 23.45 10.58 -34.81
CA ASN A 159 22.15 10.22 -34.25
C ASN A 159 22.17 8.90 -33.45
N THR A 160 23.32 8.24 -33.32
CA THR A 160 23.44 6.90 -32.76
C THR A 160 24.57 6.80 -31.75
N ALA A 161 24.28 6.26 -30.57
CA ALA A 161 25.26 5.75 -29.61
C ALA A 161 25.27 4.21 -29.70
N ALA A 162 26.20 3.67 -30.49
CA ALA A 162 26.35 2.25 -30.77
C ALA A 162 27.30 1.55 -29.80
N ASP A 163 27.29 0.21 -29.84
CA ASP A 163 28.24 -0.67 -29.15
C ASP A 163 28.34 -0.44 -27.64
N LEU A 164 27.22 -0.12 -26.99
CA LEU A 164 27.17 0.09 -25.55
C LEU A 164 27.11 -1.27 -24.84
N PRO A 165 28.18 -1.71 -24.17
CA PRO A 165 28.16 -2.99 -23.48
C PRO A 165 27.30 -2.89 -22.22
N LEU A 166 26.55 -3.95 -21.93
CA LEU A 166 25.96 -4.21 -20.62
C LEU A 166 26.76 -5.34 -19.97
N PRO A 167 27.74 -5.04 -19.10
CA PRO A 167 28.50 -6.08 -18.41
C PRO A 167 27.54 -6.94 -17.59
N THR A 168 27.67 -8.27 -17.66
CA THR A 168 26.73 -9.19 -17.01
C THR A 168 27.45 -10.19 -16.14
N VAL A 169 26.75 -10.71 -15.13
CA VAL A 169 27.24 -11.83 -14.34
C VAL A 169 27.30 -13.05 -15.26
N ALA A 170 28.42 -13.76 -15.21
CA ALA A 170 28.69 -14.86 -16.13
C ALA A 170 27.55 -15.90 -16.12
N PRO A 171 27.13 -16.41 -17.29
CA PRO A 171 26.10 -17.43 -17.37
C PRO A 171 26.50 -18.69 -16.61
N GLY A 172 25.53 -19.32 -15.95
CA GLY A 172 25.78 -20.49 -15.10
C GLY A 172 26.40 -20.17 -13.75
N THR A 173 26.65 -18.89 -13.43
CA THR A 173 26.92 -18.48 -12.05
C THR A 173 25.72 -18.87 -11.20
N THR A 174 25.99 -19.60 -10.13
CA THR A 174 24.99 -20.00 -9.16
C THR A 174 25.47 -19.64 -7.76
N ASP A 175 24.53 -19.48 -6.85
CA ASP A 175 24.79 -19.19 -5.45
C ASP A 175 23.92 -20.06 -4.53
N THR A 176 24.22 -20.01 -3.24
CA THR A 176 23.35 -20.54 -2.19
C THR A 176 22.54 -19.40 -1.57
N VAL A 177 21.22 -19.57 -1.50
CA VAL A 177 20.33 -18.66 -0.76
C VAL A 177 19.86 -19.39 0.48
N GLY A 178 20.14 -18.86 1.66
CA GLY A 178 19.85 -19.54 2.91
C GLY A 178 19.81 -18.59 4.09
N GLY A 179 19.28 -19.10 5.19
CA GLY A 179 19.09 -18.30 6.39
C GLY A 179 18.40 -19.06 7.49
N VAL A 180 17.95 -18.32 8.49
CA VAL A 180 17.15 -18.78 9.62
C VAL A 180 15.85 -17.99 9.68
N VAL A 181 14.74 -18.69 9.95
CA VAL A 181 13.47 -18.07 10.33
C VAL A 181 13.32 -18.23 11.84
N TYR A 182 13.03 -17.14 12.54
CA TYR A 182 12.92 -17.14 14.00
C TYR A 182 11.78 -16.25 14.47
N GLY A 183 11.13 -16.62 15.57
CA GLY A 183 10.08 -15.84 16.21
C GLY A 183 10.66 -15.04 17.36
N ASP A 184 10.75 -13.72 17.21
CA ASP A 184 11.28 -12.80 18.21
C ASP A 184 10.25 -12.64 19.35
N ALA A 185 10.27 -13.57 20.30
CA ALA A 185 9.29 -13.67 21.36
C ALA A 185 9.46 -12.58 22.42
N ASN A 186 10.71 -12.15 22.62
CA ASN A 186 11.07 -11.17 23.62
C ASN A 186 11.20 -9.74 23.07
N GLY A 187 11.05 -9.55 21.75
CA GLY A 187 11.04 -8.25 21.10
C GLY A 187 12.41 -7.59 20.96
N ASN A 188 13.51 -8.34 21.13
CA ASN A 188 14.86 -7.77 21.12
C ASN A 188 15.48 -7.69 19.72
N ARG A 189 14.78 -8.19 18.68
CA ARG A 189 15.23 -8.21 17.28
C ARG A 189 16.52 -8.99 17.02
N ALA A 190 16.84 -9.92 17.91
CA ALA A 190 17.94 -10.86 17.75
C ALA A 190 17.38 -12.28 17.77
N LEU A 191 18.09 -13.20 17.13
CA LEU A 191 17.81 -14.63 17.27
C LEU A 191 18.37 -15.09 18.62
N ASP A 192 17.50 -15.53 19.52
CA ASP A 192 17.88 -16.19 20.77
C ASP A 192 17.70 -17.72 20.70
N PRO A 193 18.42 -18.49 21.55
CA PRO A 193 18.23 -19.93 21.64
C PRO A 193 16.78 -20.30 21.97
N GLY A 194 16.15 -21.09 21.10
CA GLY A 194 14.77 -21.54 21.24
C GLY A 194 13.73 -20.72 20.47
N GLU A 195 14.16 -19.67 19.76
CA GLU A 195 13.29 -18.87 18.89
C GLU A 195 13.26 -19.38 17.45
N GLU A 196 14.04 -20.39 17.11
CA GLU A 196 14.08 -20.99 15.78
C GLU A 196 12.71 -21.57 15.37
N LEU A 197 12.22 -21.18 14.18
CA LEU A 197 10.93 -21.65 13.67
C LEU A 197 11.10 -22.81 12.70
N SER A 198 10.82 -24.02 13.17
CA SER A 198 10.76 -25.24 12.36
C SER A 198 9.47 -25.36 11.55
N GLY A 199 9.53 -25.99 10.39
CA GLY A 199 8.35 -26.30 9.57
C GLY A 199 7.80 -25.13 8.74
N VAL A 200 8.51 -24.01 8.66
CA VAL A 200 8.13 -22.85 7.83
C VAL A 200 8.43 -23.17 6.37
N THR A 201 7.41 -23.11 5.52
CA THR A 201 7.61 -23.32 4.08
C THR A 201 8.10 -22.03 3.42
N MET A 202 9.29 -22.09 2.84
CA MET A 202 9.93 -20.99 2.13
C MET A 202 9.76 -21.18 0.62
N SER A 203 9.49 -20.09 -0.09
CA SER A 203 9.42 -20.04 -1.55
C SER A 203 10.36 -18.97 -2.09
N LEU A 204 11.23 -19.36 -3.01
CA LEU A 204 12.10 -18.46 -3.76
C LEU A 204 11.64 -18.45 -5.21
N SER A 205 11.11 -17.31 -5.66
CA SER A 205 10.38 -17.20 -6.92
C SER A 205 11.05 -16.20 -7.87
N ALA A 206 11.36 -16.66 -9.07
CA ALA A 206 11.56 -15.85 -10.27
C ALA A 206 10.58 -16.39 -11.34
N ASP A 207 11.03 -16.74 -12.55
CA ASP A 207 10.18 -17.41 -13.56
C ASP A 207 9.76 -18.82 -13.13
N ARG A 208 10.57 -19.45 -12.26
CA ARG A 208 10.26 -20.69 -11.57
C ARG A 208 10.33 -20.47 -10.06
N SER A 209 9.48 -21.19 -9.35
CA SER A 209 9.47 -21.17 -7.88
C SER A 209 10.16 -22.40 -7.32
N LEU A 210 11.15 -22.18 -6.48
CA LEU A 210 11.78 -23.20 -5.65
C LEU A 210 11.12 -23.19 -4.27
N ARG A 211 10.97 -24.35 -3.64
CA ARG A 211 10.45 -24.45 -2.28
C ARG A 211 11.35 -25.31 -1.40
N THR A 212 11.40 -24.93 -0.13
CA THR A 212 12.04 -25.70 0.94
C THR A 212 11.29 -25.46 2.24
N THR A 213 11.63 -26.20 3.29
CA THR A 213 11.03 -26.05 4.62
C THR A 213 12.14 -25.87 5.64
N THR A 214 11.94 -25.02 6.63
CA THR A 214 12.92 -24.85 7.71
C THR A 214 13.06 -26.12 8.54
N GLY A 215 14.30 -26.46 8.90
CA GLY A 215 14.61 -27.55 9.82
C GLY A 215 14.31 -27.18 11.28
N ASP A 216 14.63 -28.09 12.20
CA ASP A 216 14.43 -27.89 13.65
C ASP A 216 15.25 -26.73 14.24
N ASP A 217 16.33 -26.34 13.56
CA ASP A 217 17.14 -25.16 13.86
C ASP A 217 16.66 -23.90 13.11
N GLY A 218 15.45 -23.93 12.56
CA GLY A 218 14.85 -22.83 11.82
C GLY A 218 15.54 -22.52 10.49
N ARG A 219 16.54 -23.31 10.06
CA ARG A 219 17.33 -23.01 8.88
C ARG A 219 16.67 -23.51 7.60
N PHE A 220 16.79 -22.70 6.56
CA PHE A 220 16.42 -23.08 5.20
C PHE A 220 17.59 -22.85 4.24
N THR A 221 17.61 -23.60 3.14
CA THR A 221 18.63 -23.45 2.11
C THR A 221 18.08 -23.82 0.74
N PHE A 222 18.41 -23.00 -0.25
CA PHE A 222 18.31 -23.25 -1.68
C PHE A 222 19.72 -23.30 -2.24
N THR A 223 20.10 -24.42 -2.83
CA THR A 223 21.43 -24.60 -3.44
C THR A 223 21.37 -24.37 -4.94
N SER A 224 22.49 -23.92 -5.52
CA SER A 224 22.66 -23.78 -6.97
C SER A 224 21.59 -22.86 -7.60
N VAL A 225 21.23 -21.79 -6.91
CA VAL A 225 20.31 -20.75 -7.39
C VAL A 225 21.02 -19.96 -8.49
N PRO A 226 20.53 -19.97 -9.74
CA PRO A 226 21.15 -19.19 -10.82
C PRO A 226 21.17 -17.70 -10.51
N ALA A 227 22.18 -16.98 -10.99
CA ALA A 227 22.24 -15.54 -10.85
C ALA A 227 20.99 -14.86 -11.47
N GLY A 228 20.37 -13.93 -10.74
CA GLY A 228 19.11 -13.31 -11.13
C GLY A 228 18.43 -12.54 -10.00
N ILE A 229 17.30 -11.93 -10.31
CA ILE A 229 16.42 -11.28 -9.32
C ILE A 229 15.34 -12.27 -8.85
N TYR A 230 15.22 -12.44 -7.53
CA TYR A 230 14.26 -13.35 -6.92
C TYR A 230 13.41 -12.66 -5.84
N SER A 231 12.19 -13.15 -5.63
CA SER A 231 11.37 -12.85 -4.46
C SER A 231 11.37 -14.06 -3.52
N LEU A 232 11.95 -13.89 -2.33
CA LEU A 232 11.83 -14.84 -1.23
C LEU A 232 10.56 -14.53 -0.43
N SER A 233 9.84 -15.55 0.01
CA SER A 233 8.62 -15.41 0.82
C SER A 233 8.36 -16.65 1.67
N THR A 234 7.63 -16.50 2.77
CA THR A 234 6.99 -17.61 3.46
C THR A 234 5.66 -17.94 2.76
N THR A 235 5.30 -19.21 2.65
CA THR A 235 4.03 -19.63 2.06
C THR A 235 3.18 -20.43 3.03
N GLY A 236 1.88 -20.15 3.06
CA GLY A 236 0.94 -20.79 3.98
C GLY A 236 1.03 -20.21 5.40
N THR A 237 0.37 -20.87 6.35
CA THR A 237 0.41 -20.48 7.76
C THR A 237 1.76 -20.84 8.37
N VAL A 238 2.43 -19.85 8.97
CA VAL A 238 3.65 -20.08 9.74
C VAL A 238 3.30 -20.82 11.03
N PRO A 239 3.96 -21.96 11.36
CA PRO A 239 3.74 -22.68 12.60
C PRO A 239 3.84 -21.77 13.82
N GLY A 240 2.94 -21.93 14.80
CA GLY A 240 2.91 -21.09 16.00
C GLY A 240 2.22 -19.73 15.84
N GLY A 241 1.72 -19.40 14.64
CA GLY A 241 0.96 -18.18 14.39
C GLY A 241 1.80 -16.91 14.27
N TRP A 242 3.10 -17.05 14.00
CA TRP A 242 4.00 -15.91 13.81
C TRP A 242 3.70 -15.16 12.52
N ASP A 243 3.74 -13.82 12.59
CA ASP A 243 3.78 -12.97 11.40
C ASP A 243 5.23 -12.80 10.95
N VAL A 244 5.58 -13.43 9.84
CA VAL A 244 6.89 -13.25 9.20
C VAL A 244 6.66 -12.39 7.95
N PRO A 245 7.39 -11.27 7.77
CA PRO A 245 7.21 -10.38 6.63
C PRO A 245 7.17 -11.12 5.29
N GLY A 246 6.21 -10.77 4.45
CA GLY A 246 5.78 -11.65 3.36
C GLY A 246 6.70 -11.75 2.15
N ARG A 247 7.62 -10.79 1.91
CA ARG A 247 8.47 -10.78 0.70
C ARG A 247 9.81 -10.06 0.89
N TRP A 248 10.88 -10.65 0.37
CA TRP A 248 12.19 -10.01 0.22
C TRP A 248 12.65 -10.11 -1.24
N ASN A 249 13.14 -9.00 -1.79
CA ASN A 249 13.73 -8.98 -3.13
C ASN A 249 15.23 -9.22 -3.01
N LEU A 250 15.72 -10.28 -3.66
CA LEU A 250 17.10 -10.73 -3.60
C LEU A 250 17.74 -10.60 -4.97
N ARG A 251 18.93 -10.00 -5.01
CA ARG A 251 19.81 -9.99 -6.18
C ARG A 251 20.87 -11.06 -6.00
N VAL A 252 20.70 -12.20 -6.63
CA VAL A 252 21.63 -13.34 -6.54
C VAL A 252 22.66 -13.21 -7.65
N ASP A 253 23.95 -13.19 -7.32
CA ASP A 253 25.03 -12.96 -8.28
C ASP A 253 26.30 -13.81 -8.06
N GLY A 254 26.23 -14.78 -7.15
CA GLY A 254 27.35 -15.66 -6.83
C GLY A 254 28.32 -15.08 -5.79
N SER A 255 28.03 -13.92 -5.20
CA SER A 255 28.83 -13.32 -4.13
C SER A 255 28.72 -14.04 -2.78
N GLY A 256 27.65 -14.80 -2.55
CA GLY A 256 27.35 -15.43 -1.26
C GLY A 256 26.65 -14.53 -0.25
N GLU A 257 26.26 -13.31 -0.62
CA GLU A 257 25.61 -12.31 0.26
C GLU A 257 24.31 -12.84 0.91
N HIS A 258 23.60 -13.75 0.25
CA HIS A 258 22.29 -14.26 0.69
C HIS A 258 22.35 -15.62 1.39
N THR A 259 23.51 -16.01 1.92
CA THR A 259 23.70 -17.31 2.60
C THR A 259 23.33 -17.30 4.10
N GLY A 260 23.24 -16.13 4.71
CA GLY A 260 23.05 -15.94 6.15
C GLY A 260 21.87 -15.04 6.52
N LEU A 261 20.77 -15.11 5.77
CA LEU A 261 19.59 -14.30 6.02
C LEU A 261 18.99 -14.59 7.40
N ALA A 262 18.49 -13.54 8.09
CA ALA A 262 17.78 -13.66 9.36
C ALA A 262 16.35 -13.12 9.19
N LEU A 263 15.40 -14.03 9.06
CA LEU A 263 13.99 -13.71 8.80
C LEU A 263 13.22 -13.70 10.12
N ARG A 264 13.02 -12.50 10.66
CA ARG A 264 12.33 -12.26 11.92
C ARG A 264 10.82 -12.38 11.74
N GLY A 265 10.20 -13.21 12.56
CA GLY A 265 8.76 -13.23 12.80
C GLY A 265 8.41 -12.52 14.10
N THR A 266 7.28 -11.82 14.13
CA THR A 266 6.71 -11.17 15.31
C THR A 266 5.39 -11.82 15.70
N ARG A 267 5.01 -11.74 16.97
CA ARG A 267 3.64 -12.10 17.37
C ARG A 267 2.67 -11.09 16.74
N PRO A 268 1.48 -11.52 16.26
CA PRO A 268 0.45 -10.59 15.84
C PRO A 268 0.18 -9.56 16.95
N ALA A 269 0.25 -8.27 16.62
CA ALA A 269 -0.04 -7.20 17.56
C ALA A 269 -1.45 -7.36 18.15
N SER A 270 -2.42 -7.84 17.37
CA SER A 270 -3.79 -8.10 17.82
C SER A 270 -3.93 -9.14 18.93
N GLU A 271 -2.90 -9.94 19.23
CA GLU A 271 -2.94 -10.87 20.39
C GLU A 271 -2.98 -10.12 21.72
N ASN A 272 -2.27 -8.99 21.82
CA ASN A 272 -2.04 -8.28 23.08
C ASN A 272 -2.23 -6.76 22.99
N LEU A 273 -2.42 -6.20 21.81
CA LEU A 273 -2.62 -4.78 21.59
C LEU A 273 -4.08 -4.54 21.19
N THR A 274 -4.75 -3.62 21.87
CA THR A 274 -6.04 -3.08 21.43
C THR A 274 -5.87 -1.62 21.07
N ALA A 275 -6.67 -1.16 20.11
CA ALA A 275 -6.65 0.22 19.64
C ALA A 275 -8.05 0.83 19.69
N SER A 276 -8.11 2.13 19.96
CA SER A 276 -9.29 2.96 19.73
C SER A 276 -8.89 4.30 19.15
N ILE A 277 -9.81 4.92 18.41
CA ILE A 277 -9.63 6.25 17.84
C ILE A 277 -10.85 7.08 18.24
N THR A 278 -10.64 8.37 18.55
CA THR A 278 -11.73 9.28 18.87
C THR A 278 -11.46 10.63 18.22
N PHE A 279 -12.46 11.16 17.53
CA PHE A 279 -12.41 12.55 17.05
C PHE A 279 -12.67 13.51 18.20
N ALA A 280 -11.94 14.62 18.25
CA ALA A 280 -12.13 15.67 19.26
C ALA A 280 -13.47 16.41 19.13
N LYS A 281 -14.18 16.26 18.00
CA LYS A 281 -15.50 16.83 17.75
C LYS A 281 -16.39 15.81 17.05
N ALA A 282 -17.70 15.88 17.31
CA ALA A 282 -18.69 15.05 16.63
C ALA A 282 -19.00 15.50 15.19
N THR A 283 -18.74 16.79 14.89
CA THR A 283 -19.08 17.41 13.60
C THR A 283 -17.90 18.20 13.02
N TYR A 284 -17.78 18.18 11.70
CA TYR A 284 -16.76 18.91 10.94
C TYR A 284 -17.32 19.46 9.62
N GLN A 285 -16.54 20.31 8.96
CA GLN A 285 -16.75 20.77 7.60
C GLN A 285 -15.60 20.35 6.67
N PRO A 286 -15.85 20.25 5.35
CA PRO A 286 -14.80 20.11 4.36
C PRO A 286 -13.68 21.16 4.52
N GLY A 287 -12.42 20.70 4.55
CA GLY A 287 -11.24 21.54 4.73
C GLY A 287 -10.83 21.78 6.19
N ASP A 288 -11.63 21.36 7.17
CA ASP A 288 -11.26 21.45 8.58
C ASP A 288 -10.01 20.61 8.88
N THR A 289 -9.19 21.09 9.82
CA THR A 289 -8.21 20.25 10.50
C THR A 289 -8.88 19.51 11.66
N ALA A 290 -9.12 18.22 11.48
CA ALA A 290 -9.62 17.34 12.53
C ALA A 290 -8.50 16.96 13.50
N ARG A 291 -8.81 16.98 14.80
CA ARG A 291 -7.96 16.43 15.86
C ARG A 291 -8.52 15.09 16.31
N LEU A 292 -7.64 14.13 16.54
CA LEU A 292 -8.01 12.80 16.98
C LEU A 292 -7.07 12.35 18.10
N THR A 293 -7.61 11.55 19.01
CA THR A 293 -6.82 10.84 20.01
C THR A 293 -6.86 9.36 19.68
N ILE A 294 -5.69 8.77 19.52
CA ILE A 294 -5.49 7.32 19.36
C ILE A 294 -5.08 6.77 20.71
N THR A 295 -5.74 5.71 21.16
CA THR A 295 -5.37 5.00 22.38
C THR A 295 -4.94 3.59 22.03
N LEU A 296 -3.74 3.21 22.45
CA LEU A 296 -3.20 1.87 22.29
C LEU A 296 -3.01 1.26 23.68
N THR A 297 -3.59 0.08 23.92
CA THR A 297 -3.46 -0.63 25.19
C THR A 297 -2.81 -1.98 24.98
N ASN A 298 -1.68 -2.19 25.64
CA ASN A 298 -0.96 -3.46 25.62
C ASN A 298 -1.33 -4.29 26.86
N THR A 299 -2.07 -5.37 26.68
CA THR A 299 -2.46 -6.31 27.73
C THR A 299 -1.47 -7.47 27.90
N GLY A 300 -0.41 -7.49 27.07
CA GLY A 300 0.59 -8.54 27.05
C GLY A 300 1.71 -8.37 28.09
N PRO A 301 2.53 -9.41 28.27
CA PRO A 301 3.64 -9.42 29.23
C PRO A 301 4.93 -8.77 28.71
N HIS A 302 4.98 -8.35 27.44
CA HIS A 302 6.14 -7.76 26.79
C HIS A 302 5.78 -6.45 26.11
N ASP A 303 6.75 -5.55 25.99
CA ASP A 303 6.60 -4.31 25.25
C ASP A 303 6.25 -4.59 23.79
N VAL A 304 5.29 -3.86 23.24
CA VAL A 304 4.99 -3.89 21.80
C VAL A 304 5.63 -2.66 21.18
N SER A 305 6.66 -2.86 20.38
CA SER A 305 7.48 -1.79 19.79
C SER A 305 7.33 -1.71 18.28
N GLY A 306 7.74 -0.58 17.71
CA GLY A 306 7.68 -0.35 16.26
C GLY A 306 6.28 -0.12 15.71
N ILE A 307 5.29 0.15 16.57
CA ILE A 307 3.89 0.30 16.17
C ILE A 307 3.73 1.55 15.29
N LYS A 308 3.13 1.38 14.12
CA LYS A 308 2.73 2.43 13.19
C LYS A 308 1.25 2.28 12.83
N ALA A 309 0.67 3.32 12.26
CA ALA A 309 -0.69 3.35 11.76
C ALA A 309 -0.70 3.21 10.24
N PHE A 310 -1.41 2.22 9.74
CA PHE A 310 -1.65 2.00 8.31
C PHE A 310 -3.15 2.19 8.07
N CYS A 311 -3.53 3.38 7.62
CA CYS A 311 -4.92 3.76 7.47
C CYS A 311 -5.37 3.63 6.01
N ASN A 312 -6.69 3.59 5.80
CA ASN A 312 -7.29 3.55 4.45
C ASN A 312 -6.86 2.32 3.63
N ARG A 313 -6.98 1.12 4.20
CA ARG A 313 -6.63 -0.16 3.53
C ARG A 313 -7.40 -0.38 2.23
N SER A 314 -8.67 0.04 2.17
CA SER A 314 -9.53 -0.13 0.99
C SER A 314 -9.23 0.87 -0.12
N GLY A 315 -8.62 2.01 0.18
CA GLY A 315 -8.43 3.11 -0.76
C GLY A 315 -9.71 3.90 -1.09
N GLU A 316 -10.84 3.56 -0.47
CA GLU A 316 -12.18 3.97 -0.86
C GLU A 316 -12.90 4.73 0.27
N GLY A 317 -13.75 5.69 -0.06
CA GLY A 317 -14.58 6.41 0.93
C GLY A 317 -13.86 7.57 1.64
N PRO A 318 -14.61 8.47 2.31
CA PRO A 318 -14.15 9.79 2.76
C PRO A 318 -13.15 9.73 3.93
N HIS A 319 -11.99 9.15 3.68
CA HIS A 319 -10.91 9.00 4.64
C HIS A 319 -10.24 10.34 4.93
N LEU A 320 -9.98 10.58 6.20
CA LEU A 320 -9.16 11.70 6.65
C LEU A 320 -7.78 11.69 5.95
N ARG A 321 -7.28 12.87 5.56
CA ARG A 321 -5.97 13.01 4.91
C ARG A 321 -4.88 13.37 5.91
N GLY A 322 -3.63 13.03 5.61
CA GLY A 322 -2.45 13.36 6.42
C GLY A 322 -2.04 12.30 7.44
N TRP A 323 -2.64 11.11 7.41
CA TRP A 323 -2.25 9.98 8.27
C TRP A 323 -0.88 9.40 7.95
N ASP A 324 -0.42 9.62 6.72
CA ASP A 324 0.85 9.16 6.18
C ASP A 324 2.03 10.13 6.44
N ASP A 325 1.75 11.28 7.04
CA ASP A 325 2.72 12.35 7.30
C ASP A 325 3.17 12.40 8.76
N THR A 326 4.48 12.39 8.97
CA THR A 326 5.11 12.56 10.29
C THR A 326 4.82 13.92 10.94
N GLU A 327 4.49 14.97 10.19
CA GLU A 327 4.10 16.28 10.77
C GLU A 327 2.79 16.16 11.58
N HIS A 328 1.87 15.31 11.13
CA HIS A 328 0.54 15.17 11.71
C HIS A 328 0.39 13.96 12.63
N TRP A 329 1.11 12.87 12.36
CA TRP A 329 1.00 11.60 13.08
C TRP A 329 2.29 11.19 13.80
N GLY A 330 3.35 12.00 13.70
CA GLY A 330 4.60 11.79 14.41
C GLY A 330 5.20 10.41 14.13
N GLN A 331 5.55 9.70 15.20
CA GLN A 331 6.15 8.37 15.11
C GLN A 331 5.18 7.29 14.62
N LEU A 332 3.86 7.51 14.72
CA LEU A 332 2.85 6.57 14.22
C LEU A 332 2.70 6.59 12.71
N ALA A 333 3.15 7.64 12.01
CA ALA A 333 3.09 7.67 10.55
C ALA A 333 3.85 6.45 9.95
N PRO A 334 3.46 5.93 8.77
CA PRO A 334 4.15 4.82 8.11
C PRO A 334 5.65 5.05 7.90
N THR A 335 6.03 6.30 7.61
CA THR A 335 7.42 6.77 7.45
C THR A 335 8.10 7.14 8.77
N GLY A 336 7.36 7.16 9.87
CA GLY A 336 7.87 7.40 11.22
C GLY A 336 8.71 6.24 11.76
N THR A 337 9.29 6.44 12.94
CA THR A 337 10.13 5.42 13.62
C THR A 337 9.32 4.31 14.28
N GLY A 338 8.00 4.48 14.43
CA GLY A 338 7.14 3.64 15.26
C GLY A 338 7.20 4.03 16.74
N VAL A 339 6.15 3.68 17.48
CA VAL A 339 6.02 3.88 18.94
C VAL A 339 6.18 2.57 19.69
N THR A 340 6.37 2.68 21.01
CA THR A 340 6.38 1.52 21.92
C THR A 340 5.31 1.71 22.99
N VAL A 341 4.51 0.66 23.23
CA VAL A 341 3.58 0.57 24.35
C VAL A 341 4.11 -0.51 25.28
N ALA A 342 4.52 -0.11 26.49
CA ALA A 342 5.12 -1.02 27.45
C ALA A 342 4.13 -2.11 27.89
N ALA A 343 4.65 -3.23 28.39
CA ALA A 343 3.85 -4.33 28.90
C ALA A 343 2.83 -3.86 29.96
N GLY A 344 1.55 -4.14 29.74
CA GLY A 344 0.47 -3.76 30.66
C GLY A 344 0.04 -2.29 30.63
N ASP A 345 0.64 -1.46 29.77
CA ASP A 345 0.40 -0.02 29.72
C ASP A 345 -0.60 0.39 28.63
N THR A 346 -1.16 1.59 28.81
CA THR A 346 -1.95 2.32 27.82
C THR A 346 -1.25 3.60 27.43
N ALA A 347 -1.07 3.83 26.13
CA ALA A 347 -0.50 5.05 25.57
C ALA A 347 -1.53 5.79 24.70
N THR A 348 -1.53 7.11 24.77
CA THR A 348 -2.39 7.98 23.95
C THR A 348 -1.56 8.88 23.04
N PHE A 349 -2.06 9.11 21.83
CA PHE A 349 -1.40 9.90 20.81
C PHE A 349 -2.39 10.88 20.20
N ASP A 350 -2.10 12.17 20.28
CA ASP A 350 -2.87 13.20 19.62
C ASP A 350 -2.34 13.41 18.21
N VAL A 351 -3.21 13.23 17.22
CA VAL A 351 -2.89 13.36 15.80
C VAL A 351 -3.85 14.31 15.11
N THR A 352 -3.46 14.75 13.91
CA THR A 352 -4.30 15.63 13.09
C THR A 352 -4.49 15.09 11.68
N GLY A 353 -5.50 15.60 11.00
CA GLY A 353 -5.64 15.40 9.56
C GLY A 353 -6.63 16.37 8.94
N THR A 354 -6.64 16.42 7.62
CA THR A 354 -7.51 17.33 6.87
C THR A 354 -8.74 16.59 6.38
N VAL A 355 -9.92 17.17 6.64
CA VAL A 355 -11.20 16.66 6.15
C VAL A 355 -11.30 16.94 4.64
N PRO A 356 -11.36 15.91 3.79
CA PRO A 356 -11.34 16.13 2.34
C PRO A 356 -12.66 16.73 1.83
N ALA A 357 -12.61 17.42 0.68
CA ALA A 357 -13.75 18.14 0.13
C ALA A 357 -15.00 17.25 -0.06
N TRP A 358 -14.78 16.09 -0.67
CA TRP A 358 -15.81 15.11 -1.02
C TRP A 358 -16.37 14.36 0.19
N ALA A 359 -15.79 14.49 1.39
CA ALA A 359 -16.43 13.97 2.61
C ALA A 359 -17.81 14.62 2.86
N GLY A 360 -18.00 15.86 2.38
CA GLY A 360 -19.30 16.54 2.44
C GLY A 360 -20.39 15.77 1.69
N ASP A 361 -20.07 15.18 0.54
CA ASP A 361 -21.04 14.43 -0.27
C ASP A 361 -21.47 13.12 0.41
N HIS A 362 -20.61 12.57 1.28
CA HIS A 362 -20.90 11.37 2.06
C HIS A 362 -21.49 11.66 3.44
N GLY A 363 -21.56 12.93 3.84
CA GLY A 363 -22.06 13.36 5.15
C GLY A 363 -21.25 12.88 6.35
N LEU A 364 -20.04 12.37 6.14
CA LEU A 364 -19.14 11.88 7.17
C LEU A 364 -17.68 11.89 6.72
N VAL A 365 -16.79 11.98 7.68
CA VAL A 365 -15.36 11.67 7.53
C VAL A 365 -15.05 10.52 8.47
N TYR A 366 -14.25 9.56 8.03
CA TYR A 366 -13.81 8.50 8.92
C TYR A 366 -12.33 8.23 8.80
N VAL A 367 -11.82 7.56 9.81
CA VAL A 367 -10.46 7.06 9.90
C VAL A 367 -10.58 5.60 10.30
N GLU A 368 -9.83 4.76 9.62
CA GLU A 368 -9.80 3.33 9.83
C GLU A 368 -8.35 2.93 9.64
N CYS A 369 -7.75 2.34 10.67
CA CYS A 369 -6.32 2.08 10.72
C CYS A 369 -6.03 0.70 11.32
N ASP A 370 -5.05 0.05 10.73
CA ASP A 370 -4.35 -1.09 11.28
C ASP A 370 -3.09 -0.59 12.03
N PHE A 371 -2.93 -0.98 13.29
CA PHE A 371 -1.80 -0.63 14.15
C PHE A 371 -0.90 -1.85 14.40
N GLY A 372 0.36 -1.73 14.00
CA GLY A 372 1.38 -2.74 14.23
C GLY A 372 2.71 -2.39 13.55
N GLU A 373 3.66 -3.31 13.56
CA GLU A 373 4.99 -3.08 12.98
C GLU A 373 5.00 -3.23 11.45
N ASN A 374 4.06 -4.01 10.90
CA ASN A 374 4.06 -4.41 9.50
C ASN A 374 2.83 -3.90 8.74
N GLY A 375 3.02 -2.94 7.84
CA GLY A 375 1.95 -2.43 6.97
C GLY A 375 1.64 -3.31 5.76
N ALA A 376 2.54 -4.22 5.40
CA ALA A 376 2.36 -5.12 4.26
C ALA A 376 1.52 -6.36 4.61
N ASN A 377 1.41 -6.69 5.90
CA ASN A 377 0.54 -7.76 6.40
C ASN A 377 -0.35 -7.27 7.56
N PRO A 378 -1.46 -6.60 7.25
CA PRO A 378 -2.36 -6.05 8.27
C PRO A 378 -3.11 -7.12 9.07
N ASP A 379 -3.14 -8.39 8.64
CA ASP A 379 -3.93 -9.43 9.31
C ASP A 379 -3.41 -9.77 10.73
N GLY A 380 -2.17 -9.36 11.05
CA GLY A 380 -1.61 -9.43 12.41
C GLY A 380 -1.72 -8.14 13.22
N ASN A 381 -2.16 -7.04 12.63
CA ASN A 381 -2.25 -5.75 13.31
C ASN A 381 -3.56 -5.64 14.12
N THR A 382 -3.58 -4.78 15.13
CA THR A 382 -4.86 -4.41 15.78
C THR A 382 -5.54 -3.34 14.95
N TRP A 383 -6.86 -3.44 14.82
CA TRP A 383 -7.64 -2.52 14.00
C TRP A 383 -8.47 -1.57 14.86
N ALA A 384 -8.61 -0.32 14.43
CA ALA A 384 -9.58 0.60 14.99
C ALA A 384 -10.12 1.58 13.95
N GLN A 385 -11.34 2.04 14.17
CA GLN A 385 -11.98 3.05 13.34
C GLN A 385 -12.69 4.10 14.19
N ALA A 386 -12.88 5.28 13.62
CA ALA A 386 -13.77 6.31 14.13
C ALA A 386 -14.37 7.09 12.97
N ALA A 387 -15.53 7.69 13.18
CA ALA A 387 -16.15 8.60 12.22
C ALA A 387 -16.67 9.86 12.91
N ALA A 388 -16.76 10.95 12.15
CA ALA A 388 -17.43 12.17 12.54
C ALA A 388 -18.36 12.65 11.42
N THR A 389 -19.44 13.33 11.77
CA THR A 389 -20.49 13.71 10.83
C THR A 389 -20.18 15.04 10.13
N LEU A 390 -20.58 15.15 8.87
CA LEU A 390 -20.51 16.37 8.05
C LEU A 390 -21.93 16.75 7.61
N PRO A 391 -22.67 17.55 8.40
CA PRO A 391 -24.04 17.90 8.06
C PRO A 391 -24.10 18.83 6.84
N GLY A 392 -25.18 18.71 6.06
CA GLY A 392 -25.58 19.72 5.06
C GLY A 392 -25.88 19.16 3.67
N ALA A 393 -25.29 18.04 3.28
CA ALA A 393 -25.62 17.37 2.03
C ALA A 393 -26.83 16.45 2.20
N THR A 394 -27.71 16.39 1.21
CA THR A 394 -28.87 15.50 1.15
C THR A 394 -28.97 14.85 -0.22
N ALA A 395 -29.50 13.63 -0.29
CA ALA A 395 -29.78 12.94 -1.53
C ALA A 395 -31.09 12.15 -1.44
N ASP A 396 -31.67 11.86 -2.60
CA ASP A 396 -32.76 10.91 -2.71
C ASP A 396 -32.19 9.48 -2.82
N THR A 397 -32.85 8.50 -2.22
CA THR A 397 -32.48 7.08 -2.30
C THR A 397 -33.75 6.23 -2.31
N TRP A 398 -33.65 4.98 -2.75
CA TRP A 398 -34.77 4.06 -2.79
C TRP A 398 -34.31 2.62 -2.61
N GLY A 399 -35.14 1.84 -1.94
CA GLY A 399 -34.90 0.42 -1.66
C GLY A 399 -36.02 -0.47 -2.17
N SER A 400 -35.70 -1.64 -2.73
CA SER A 400 -36.66 -2.71 -2.97
C SER A 400 -36.54 -3.79 -1.89
N VAL A 401 -37.67 -4.32 -1.42
CA VAL A 401 -37.72 -5.35 -0.38
C VAL A 401 -38.29 -6.63 -0.95
N TYR A 402 -37.62 -7.75 -0.70
CA TYR A 402 -38.04 -9.04 -1.25
C TYR A 402 -37.74 -10.19 -0.30
N HIS A 403 -38.53 -11.26 -0.44
CA HIS A 403 -38.32 -12.52 0.24
C HIS A 403 -37.96 -13.59 -0.79
N ASP A 404 -36.66 -13.89 -0.85
CA ASP A 404 -36.01 -14.91 -1.68
C ASP A 404 -36.56 -16.31 -1.35
N ARG A 405 -37.41 -16.86 -2.22
CA ARG A 405 -38.08 -18.16 -2.02
C ARG A 405 -37.38 -19.29 -2.76
N ASP A 406 -36.72 -18.99 -3.86
CA ASP A 406 -36.05 -19.99 -4.69
C ASP A 406 -34.54 -20.09 -4.44
N GLY A 407 -33.97 -19.16 -3.67
CA GLY A 407 -32.59 -19.17 -3.20
C GLY A 407 -31.60 -18.58 -4.21
N ASP A 408 -32.07 -17.83 -5.21
CA ASP A 408 -31.23 -17.26 -6.26
C ASP A 408 -30.63 -15.87 -5.89
N HIS A 409 -31.05 -15.32 -4.74
CA HIS A 409 -30.66 -14.01 -4.22
C HIS A 409 -31.09 -12.80 -5.06
N THR A 410 -32.03 -12.96 -5.98
CA THR A 410 -32.60 -11.91 -6.83
C THR A 410 -34.05 -11.62 -6.40
N ALA A 411 -34.56 -10.43 -6.72
CA ALA A 411 -35.97 -10.13 -6.50
C ALA A 411 -36.78 -10.54 -7.74
N ASP A 412 -37.50 -11.65 -7.63
CA ASP A 412 -38.31 -12.20 -8.72
C ASP A 412 -39.81 -11.87 -8.61
N ASP A 413 -40.53 -12.11 -9.72
CA ASP A 413 -41.98 -11.96 -9.79
C ASP A 413 -42.67 -12.83 -8.73
N GLY A 414 -43.29 -12.17 -7.75
CA GLY A 414 -44.01 -12.82 -6.64
C GLY A 414 -43.21 -12.97 -5.34
N GLU A 415 -41.95 -12.51 -5.33
CA GLU A 415 -41.07 -12.47 -4.14
C GLU A 415 -41.04 -11.11 -3.45
N THR A 416 -41.47 -10.07 -4.16
CA THR A 416 -41.58 -8.70 -3.66
C THR A 416 -42.44 -8.61 -2.40
N VAL A 417 -41.90 -7.93 -1.38
CA VAL A 417 -42.62 -7.63 -0.14
C VAL A 417 -43.16 -6.20 -0.21
N THR A 418 -44.45 -6.04 0.07
CA THR A 418 -45.16 -4.76 -0.04
C THR A 418 -45.86 -4.41 1.28
N GLY A 419 -46.15 -3.13 1.51
CA GLY A 419 -46.86 -2.65 2.69
C GLY A 419 -46.04 -2.65 3.99
N VAL A 420 -44.74 -2.98 3.92
CA VAL A 420 -43.81 -2.91 5.06
C VAL A 420 -43.22 -1.50 5.17
N THR A 421 -43.06 -1.00 6.40
CA THR A 421 -42.32 0.25 6.65
C THR A 421 -40.84 -0.05 6.80
N LEU A 422 -40.03 0.70 6.06
CA LEU A 422 -38.58 0.73 6.18
C LEU A 422 -38.17 2.03 6.85
N THR A 423 -37.29 1.93 7.84
CA THR A 423 -36.71 3.09 8.53
C THR A 423 -35.19 3.09 8.34
N LEU A 424 -34.65 4.23 7.91
CA LEU A 424 -33.22 4.47 7.83
C LEU A 424 -32.75 4.98 9.19
N VAL A 425 -31.91 4.19 9.85
CA VAL A 425 -31.35 4.49 11.17
C VAL A 425 -29.87 4.83 11.01
N ASN A 426 -29.45 5.99 11.48
CA ASN A 426 -28.05 6.42 11.39
C ASN A 426 -27.15 5.47 12.19
N VAL A 427 -26.14 4.88 11.54
CA VAL A 427 -25.30 3.86 12.20
C VAL A 427 -24.39 4.40 13.31
N TYR A 428 -24.20 5.72 13.38
CA TYR A 428 -23.33 6.37 14.37
C TYR A 428 -24.11 7.04 15.50
N THR A 429 -25.26 7.64 15.21
CA THR A 429 -26.10 8.29 16.25
C THR A 429 -27.21 7.38 16.77
N GLY A 430 -27.59 6.34 16.02
CA GLY A 430 -28.73 5.47 16.35
C GLY A 430 -30.10 6.11 16.06
N GLU A 431 -30.14 7.31 15.49
CA GLU A 431 -31.38 8.05 15.25
C GLU A 431 -32.12 7.57 14.01
N ASP A 432 -33.45 7.50 14.09
CA ASP A 432 -34.34 7.32 12.94
C ASP A 432 -34.34 8.60 12.09
N VAL A 433 -33.87 8.49 10.84
CA VAL A 433 -33.68 9.64 9.95
C VAL A 433 -34.79 9.79 8.91
N ALA A 434 -35.27 8.69 8.36
CA ALA A 434 -36.35 8.70 7.38
C ALA A 434 -37.10 7.36 7.38
N SER A 435 -38.39 7.39 7.11
CA SER A 435 -39.19 6.18 6.92
C SER A 435 -39.99 6.24 5.63
N ALA A 436 -40.13 5.10 4.96
CA ALA A 436 -40.94 4.95 3.76
C ALA A 436 -41.62 3.58 3.74
N VAL A 437 -42.80 3.51 3.11
CA VAL A 437 -43.56 2.27 2.98
C VAL A 437 -43.30 1.66 1.61
N ALA A 438 -42.97 0.37 1.58
CA ALA A 438 -42.81 -0.40 0.34
C ALA A 438 -44.13 -0.41 -0.45
N ARG A 439 -44.10 0.14 -1.67
CA ARG A 439 -45.30 0.34 -2.50
C ARG A 439 -45.97 -0.97 -2.88
N ALA A 440 -47.28 -0.89 -3.08
CA ALA A 440 -48.03 -1.94 -3.75
C ALA A 440 -47.60 -2.02 -5.23
N GLY A 441 -47.22 -3.22 -5.69
CA GLY A 441 -46.78 -3.48 -7.07
C GLY A 441 -45.32 -3.93 -7.14
N ASP A 442 -44.39 -3.03 -6.84
CA ASP A 442 -42.94 -3.25 -7.03
C ASP A 442 -42.13 -3.35 -5.72
N GLY A 443 -42.77 -3.15 -4.56
CA GLY A 443 -42.10 -3.22 -3.24
C GLY A 443 -41.03 -2.16 -3.04
N ARG A 444 -41.03 -1.11 -3.87
CA ARG A 444 -40.07 -0.02 -3.80
C ARG A 444 -40.49 0.99 -2.74
N ALA A 445 -39.56 1.39 -1.89
CA ALA A 445 -39.70 2.46 -0.92
C ALA A 445 -38.76 3.61 -1.30
N ASP A 446 -39.32 4.79 -1.55
CA ASP A 446 -38.55 5.98 -1.93
C ASP A 446 -38.37 6.91 -0.73
N PHE A 447 -37.14 7.36 -0.54
CA PHE A 447 -36.74 8.32 0.48
C PHE A 447 -36.22 9.57 -0.22
N THR A 448 -36.75 10.73 0.17
CA THR A 448 -36.37 12.02 -0.45
C THR A 448 -35.66 12.91 0.56
N GLY A 449 -34.66 13.67 0.10
CA GLY A 449 -33.93 14.62 0.93
C GLY A 449 -33.24 14.00 2.14
N VAL A 450 -32.82 12.73 2.06
CA VAL A 450 -32.16 12.04 3.17
C VAL A 450 -30.77 12.67 3.34
N PRO A 451 -30.37 13.07 4.55
CA PRO A 451 -29.00 13.51 4.81
C PRO A 451 -27.98 12.49 4.29
N ALA A 452 -26.91 12.96 3.67
CA ALA A 452 -25.82 12.08 3.29
C ALA A 452 -25.26 11.38 4.54
N GLY A 453 -24.94 10.09 4.44
CA GLY A 453 -24.53 9.29 5.59
C GLY A 453 -24.54 7.79 5.35
N ARG A 454 -24.41 7.03 6.43
CA ARG A 454 -24.55 5.56 6.44
C ARG A 454 -25.69 5.15 7.34
N TYR A 455 -26.55 4.27 6.83
CA TYR A 455 -27.80 3.90 7.49
C TYR A 455 -27.97 2.39 7.56
N ARG A 456 -28.37 1.89 8.72
CA ARG A 456 -28.99 0.57 8.86
C ARG A 456 -30.45 0.70 8.43
N VAL A 457 -30.99 -0.34 7.79
CA VAL A 457 -32.40 -0.39 7.42
C VAL A 457 -33.16 -1.27 8.41
N ASP A 458 -34.08 -0.66 9.14
CA ASP A 458 -35.02 -1.37 10.01
C ASP A 458 -36.34 -1.63 9.30
N VAL A 459 -36.91 -2.81 9.54
CA VAL A 459 -38.13 -3.28 8.90
C VAL A 459 -39.17 -3.51 9.98
N SER A 460 -40.30 -2.82 9.88
CA SER A 460 -41.46 -3.04 10.78
C SER A 460 -42.34 -4.18 10.26
N GLY A 461 -43.02 -4.88 11.16
CA GLY A 461 -44.00 -5.92 10.81
C GLY A 461 -43.44 -7.34 10.90
N PRO A 462 -44.02 -8.33 10.20
CA PRO A 462 -43.67 -9.75 10.36
C PRO A 462 -42.38 -10.15 9.61
N TRP A 463 -41.46 -9.21 9.43
CA TRP A 463 -40.26 -9.35 8.62
C TRP A 463 -39.05 -8.81 9.37
N ARG A 464 -37.88 -9.40 9.11
CA ARG A 464 -36.59 -8.83 9.51
C ARG A 464 -35.59 -8.94 8.36
N PRO A 465 -34.57 -8.07 8.30
CA PRO A 465 -33.43 -8.26 7.41
C PRO A 465 -32.86 -9.68 7.53
N ALA A 466 -32.61 -10.33 6.39
CA ALA A 466 -31.98 -11.65 6.37
C ALA A 466 -30.52 -11.56 6.83
N GLU A 467 -29.86 -10.46 6.48
CA GLU A 467 -28.50 -10.12 6.87
C GLU A 467 -28.51 -9.22 8.12
N ALA A 468 -27.69 -9.55 9.12
CA ALA A 468 -27.66 -8.83 10.40
C ALA A 468 -27.09 -7.40 10.32
N SER A 469 -26.55 -6.98 9.18
CA SER A 469 -25.76 -5.74 9.04
C SER A 469 -25.84 -5.10 7.66
N THR A 470 -27.04 -4.98 7.08
CA THR A 470 -27.21 -4.21 5.83
C THR A 470 -27.09 -2.73 6.13
N VAL A 471 -25.94 -2.15 5.75
CA VAL A 471 -25.66 -0.72 5.83
C VAL A 471 -25.67 -0.13 4.43
N ILE A 472 -26.53 0.86 4.20
CA ILE A 472 -26.62 1.57 2.93
C ILE A 472 -25.92 2.94 3.03
N PRO A 473 -25.13 3.33 2.03
CA PRO A 473 -24.65 4.70 1.92
C PRO A 473 -25.68 5.57 1.20
N VAL A 474 -25.93 6.77 1.73
CA VAL A 474 -26.60 7.85 1.00
C VAL A 474 -25.53 8.90 0.68
N VAL A 475 -25.29 9.12 -0.61
CA VAL A 475 -24.22 10.00 -1.10
C VAL A 475 -24.83 11.04 -2.03
N ALA A 476 -24.56 12.32 -1.75
CA ALA A 476 -25.00 13.43 -2.58
C ALA A 476 -24.16 13.54 -3.86
N GLY A 477 -24.71 14.22 -4.87
CA GLY A 477 -23.99 14.52 -6.12
C GLY A 477 -23.76 13.32 -7.06
N THR A 478 -24.34 12.15 -6.77
CA THR A 478 -24.24 10.95 -7.62
C THR A 478 -25.53 10.15 -7.64
N ASP A 479 -25.82 9.50 -8.77
CA ASP A 479 -26.91 8.54 -8.95
C ASP A 479 -26.51 7.09 -8.63
N ARG A 480 -25.20 6.82 -8.54
CA ARG A 480 -24.63 5.47 -8.35
C ARG A 480 -25.12 4.76 -7.10
N TYR A 481 -25.46 5.50 -6.04
CA TYR A 481 -25.85 4.95 -4.73
C TYR A 481 -27.35 5.13 -4.43
N GLN A 482 -28.15 5.52 -5.41
CA GLN A 482 -29.57 5.81 -5.17
C GLN A 482 -30.43 4.56 -4.99
N GLY A 483 -30.06 3.42 -5.59
CA GLY A 483 -30.85 2.18 -5.53
C GLY A 483 -30.17 1.07 -4.73
N TRP A 484 -30.94 0.37 -3.89
CA TRP A 484 -30.50 -0.80 -3.14
C TRP A 484 -31.63 -1.84 -3.03
N SER A 485 -31.27 -3.08 -2.70
CA SER A 485 -32.22 -4.15 -2.42
C SER A 485 -31.98 -4.72 -1.02
N LEU A 486 -33.07 -5.09 -0.34
CA LEU A 486 -33.04 -5.68 1.00
C LEU A 486 -33.80 -6.99 1.00
N ARG A 487 -33.07 -8.07 1.28
CA ARG A 487 -33.67 -9.38 1.49
C ARG A 487 -34.21 -9.47 2.91
N VAL A 488 -35.43 -9.99 3.04
CA VAL A 488 -36.08 -10.20 4.33
C VAL A 488 -36.50 -11.64 4.52
N VAL A 489 -36.55 -12.05 5.79
CA VAL A 489 -37.09 -13.34 6.22
C VAL A 489 -38.23 -13.12 7.21
N PRO A 490 -39.21 -14.05 7.27
CA PRO A 490 -40.27 -13.98 8.27
C PRO A 490 -39.70 -13.91 9.69
N ALA A 491 -40.32 -13.07 10.51
CA ALA A 491 -39.98 -12.88 11.92
C ALA A 491 -41.25 -12.64 12.75
N PRO A 492 -41.18 -12.80 14.09
CA PRO A 492 -42.20 -12.23 14.97
C PRO A 492 -42.38 -10.73 14.67
N GLU A 493 -43.54 -10.17 15.01
CA GLU A 493 -43.85 -8.76 14.78
C GLU A 493 -42.73 -7.85 15.30
N GLN A 494 -42.07 -7.14 14.40
CA GLN A 494 -41.04 -6.16 14.73
C GLN A 494 -41.68 -4.81 15.05
N PRO A 495 -41.22 -4.11 16.10
CA PRO A 495 -41.76 -2.81 16.50
C PRO A 495 -41.63 -1.77 15.38
N GLY A 496 -42.59 -0.85 15.33
CA GLY A 496 -42.53 0.32 14.44
C GLY A 496 -41.58 1.40 14.98
N PRO A 497 -41.21 2.40 14.14
CA PRO A 497 -40.34 3.49 14.55
C PRO A 497 -40.88 4.23 15.79
N GLY A 498 -40.02 4.46 16.78
CA GLY A 498 -40.34 5.14 18.06
C GLY A 498 -40.95 4.26 19.17
N GLY A 499 -40.94 2.93 19.04
CA GLY A 499 -41.53 2.01 20.02
C GLY A 499 -40.54 1.39 21.01
N ASP A 500 -39.79 2.19 21.77
CA ASP A 500 -39.19 1.69 23.01
C ASP A 500 -40.29 1.63 24.09
N GLY A 501 -40.43 0.45 24.69
CA GLY A 501 -41.56 0.08 25.53
C GLY A 501 -41.74 0.93 26.78
N ASP A 502 -42.73 1.82 26.75
CA ASP A 502 -43.50 2.17 27.94
C ASP A 502 -44.39 0.97 28.32
N GLU A 503 -43.80 -0.03 28.99
CA GLU A 503 -44.59 -0.96 29.79
C GLU A 503 -45.14 -0.20 31.01
N ASN A 504 -46.29 0.44 30.81
CA ASN A 504 -47.15 0.91 31.89
C ASN A 504 -47.95 -0.30 32.43
N PRO A 505 -47.69 -0.83 33.64
CA PRO A 505 -48.55 -1.85 34.21
C PRO A 505 -49.77 -1.16 34.82
N GLY A 506 -50.92 -1.28 34.14
CA GLY A 506 -52.23 -1.01 34.72
C GLY A 506 -52.55 -1.95 35.90
N PRO A 507 -53.56 -1.61 36.72
CA PRO A 507 -53.39 -1.39 38.15
C PRO A 507 -53.52 -2.67 38.99
N ALA A 508 -52.58 -2.90 39.90
CA ALA A 508 -52.73 -3.82 41.01
C ALA A 508 -53.27 -3.08 42.25
N GLN A 509 -54.19 -3.77 42.93
CA GLN A 509 -55.06 -3.29 43.99
C GLN A 509 -54.33 -2.62 45.16
N GLY A 510 -54.88 -1.49 45.59
CA GLY A 510 -54.47 -0.78 46.80
C GLY A 510 -54.84 -1.56 48.07
N GLY A 511 -53.86 -1.67 48.95
CA GLY A 511 -54.03 -2.05 50.34
C GLY A 511 -52.95 -1.37 51.20
N GLY A 512 -53.37 -0.42 52.02
CA GLY A 512 -52.66 -0.04 53.25
C GLY A 512 -51.89 1.29 53.26
N GLY A 513 -52.53 2.33 53.83
CA GLY A 513 -52.03 2.94 55.08
C GLY A 513 -50.86 3.94 55.04
N SER A 514 -51.23 5.22 55.01
CA SER A 514 -50.77 6.33 55.88
C SER A 514 -49.28 6.65 56.06
N ASP A 515 -48.94 7.87 55.59
CA ASP A 515 -48.22 8.97 56.26
C ASP A 515 -46.87 8.72 56.95
N ALA A 516 -45.81 9.38 56.46
CA ALA A 516 -45.26 10.57 57.13
C ALA A 516 -44.15 11.26 56.33
N ALA A 517 -44.07 12.57 56.55
CA ALA A 517 -43.25 13.58 55.91
C ALA A 517 -41.74 13.50 56.19
N GLY A 518 -40.95 14.06 55.26
CA GLY A 518 -39.56 14.47 55.49
C GLY A 518 -39.10 15.47 54.43
N LYS A 519 -39.10 16.76 54.78
CA LYS A 519 -38.58 17.89 53.99
C LYS A 519 -37.06 18.05 54.15
N GLY A 520 -36.42 18.56 53.10
CA GLY A 520 -35.09 19.19 53.08
C GLY A 520 -34.36 18.75 51.82
N GLY A 521 -33.92 19.57 50.87
CA GLY A 521 -33.54 20.97 50.88
C GLY A 521 -32.39 21.06 49.86
N SER A 522 -32.65 21.66 48.71
CA SER A 522 -31.73 21.79 47.58
C SER A 522 -30.76 22.97 47.76
N THR A 523 -29.48 22.73 47.50
CA THR A 523 -28.47 23.59 46.83
C THR A 523 -27.25 22.68 46.63
N GLY A 524 -26.71 22.36 45.46
CA GLY A 524 -26.44 23.20 44.30
C GLY A 524 -24.95 23.02 43.99
N GLN A 525 -24.59 22.06 43.13
CA GLN A 525 -23.24 21.92 42.60
C GLN A 525 -23.34 21.41 41.16
N ALA A 526 -22.99 22.29 40.23
CA ALA A 526 -22.84 22.00 38.83
C ALA A 526 -21.67 21.05 38.65
N THR A 527 -21.95 19.86 38.11
CA THR A 527 -20.94 19.00 37.49
C THR A 527 -21.04 19.17 36.00
N GLU A 528 -19.92 19.51 35.39
CA GLU A 528 -19.67 19.58 33.96
C GLU A 528 -20.18 18.31 33.27
N ASP A 529 -21.02 18.49 32.25
CA ASP A 529 -21.36 17.46 31.28
C ASP A 529 -20.09 17.02 30.56
N LEU A 530 -19.56 15.87 30.98
CA LEU A 530 -18.58 15.12 30.23
C LEU A 530 -19.30 14.46 29.07
N ALA A 531 -19.02 14.93 27.85
CA ALA A 531 -19.44 14.28 26.62
C ALA A 531 -18.84 12.86 26.57
N SER A 532 -19.69 11.87 26.82
CA SER A 532 -19.41 10.45 26.65
C SER A 532 -19.49 10.10 25.16
N THR A 533 -18.36 10.15 24.47
CA THR A 533 -18.19 9.49 23.17
C THR A 533 -16.95 8.60 23.20
N GLY A 534 -16.95 7.65 24.12
CA GLY A 534 -16.10 6.47 24.07
C GLY A 534 -17.02 5.25 24.06
N VAL A 535 -17.18 4.61 22.90
CA VAL A 535 -17.87 3.31 22.83
C VAL A 535 -16.97 2.31 23.54
N ASP A 536 -17.32 1.95 24.78
CA ASP A 536 -16.82 0.76 25.43
C ASP A 536 -17.32 -0.46 24.64
N ALA A 537 -16.51 -0.95 23.71
CA ALA A 537 -16.69 -2.23 23.05
C ALA A 537 -16.38 -3.42 24.01
N VAL A 538 -16.73 -3.29 25.29
CA VAL A 538 -16.55 -4.33 26.33
C VAL A 538 -17.88 -4.97 26.73
N THR A 539 -19.04 -4.41 26.37
CA THR A 539 -20.36 -4.98 26.77
C THR A 539 -21.01 -5.92 25.76
N LEU A 540 -20.40 -6.20 24.60
CA LEU A 540 -20.95 -7.13 23.59
C LEU A 540 -20.21 -8.48 23.45
N THR A 541 -19.15 -8.74 24.23
CA THR A 541 -18.38 -10.00 24.12
C THR A 541 -18.82 -11.11 25.08
N VAL A 542 -19.52 -10.82 26.18
CA VAL A 542 -19.92 -11.87 27.15
C VAL A 542 -21.06 -12.75 26.64
N SER A 543 -21.97 -12.22 25.80
CA SER A 543 -23.11 -12.99 25.26
C SER A 543 -22.74 -13.84 24.03
N ALA A 544 -21.75 -13.41 23.24
CA ALA A 544 -21.31 -14.12 22.04
C ALA A 544 -20.47 -15.37 22.36
N VAL A 545 -19.66 -15.32 23.43
CA VAL A 545 -18.83 -16.46 23.87
C VAL A 545 -19.68 -17.59 24.48
N LEU A 546 -20.79 -17.27 25.14
CA LEU A 546 -21.73 -18.29 25.66
C LEU A 546 -22.54 -18.99 24.55
N ALA A 547 -22.85 -18.29 23.45
CA ALA A 547 -23.53 -18.89 22.30
C ALA A 547 -22.62 -19.82 21.48
N LEU A 548 -21.33 -19.47 21.33
CA LEU A 548 -20.34 -20.32 20.65
C LEU A 548 -19.99 -21.59 21.44
N LEU A 549 -19.99 -21.54 22.79
CA LEU A 549 -19.78 -22.72 23.63
C LEU A 549 -21.01 -23.65 23.70
N ALA A 550 -22.24 -23.11 23.61
CA ALA A 550 -23.46 -23.92 23.53
C ALA A 550 -23.63 -24.59 22.15
N GLY A 551 -23.27 -23.92 21.05
CA GLY A 551 -23.34 -24.47 19.69
C GLY A 551 -22.35 -25.61 19.43
N SER A 552 -21.15 -25.53 20.00
CA SER A 552 -20.11 -26.58 19.88
C SER A 552 -20.45 -27.84 20.70
N ALA A 553 -21.11 -27.70 21.85
CA ALA A 553 -21.62 -28.85 22.63
C ALA A 553 -22.78 -29.58 21.92
N ALA A 554 -23.66 -28.86 21.22
CA ALA A 554 -24.78 -29.44 20.46
C ALA A 554 -24.31 -30.22 19.21
N LEU A 555 -23.27 -29.72 18.50
CA LEU A 555 -22.68 -30.40 17.35
C LEU A 555 -21.93 -31.69 17.73
N LEU A 556 -21.28 -31.73 18.90
CA LEU A 556 -20.62 -32.93 19.41
C LEU A 556 -21.62 -34.00 19.91
N LEU A 557 -22.75 -33.59 20.48
CA LEU A 557 -23.83 -34.50 20.90
C LEU A 557 -24.64 -35.06 19.72
N ALA A 558 -24.85 -34.26 18.66
CA ALA A 558 -25.50 -34.72 17.43
C ALA A 558 -24.63 -35.69 16.61
N ARG A 559 -23.30 -35.49 16.58
CA ARG A 559 -22.36 -36.43 15.95
C ARG A 559 -22.26 -37.77 16.69
N ARG A 560 -22.37 -37.80 18.02
CA ARG A 560 -22.38 -39.06 18.79
C ARG A 560 -23.66 -39.89 18.59
N ARG A 561 -24.82 -39.28 18.34
CA ARG A 561 -26.08 -40.02 18.10
C ARG A 561 -26.19 -40.65 16.71
N ARG A 562 -25.46 -40.16 15.71
CA ARG A 562 -25.44 -40.76 14.36
C ARG A 562 -24.46 -41.94 14.20
N ALA A 563 -23.65 -42.23 15.22
CA ALA A 563 -22.72 -43.36 15.21
C ALA A 563 -23.28 -44.63 15.90
N THR A 564 -24.51 -44.60 16.44
CA THR A 564 -25.14 -45.73 17.14
C THR A 564 -26.62 -45.94 16.75
N SER A 565 -26.96 -45.76 15.48
CA SER A 565 -28.23 -46.26 14.92
C SER A 565 -28.02 -46.82 13.54
#